data_AF-A0A962L752-F1
#
_entry.id   AF-A0A962L752-F1
#
_cell.length_a   1.000
_cell.length_b   1.000
_cell.length_c   1.000
_cell.angle_alpha   90.00
_cell.angle_beta   90.00
_cell.angle_gamma   90.00
#
_symmetry.space_group_name_H-M   'P 1'
#
loop_
_entity.id
_entity.type
_entity.pdbx_description
1 polymer ?
#
loop_
_entity_poly.entity_id
_entity_poly.type
_entity_poly.pdbx_seq_one_letter_code
_entity_poly.pdbx_strand_id
1 'polypeptide(L)'
;MQTEDRLARDLDWCLASQPLMSSDAWCAGLALPGRALKLPAPPHPHHFRLGQHFERLLATWLSASPDHELIANNVQVQDGRRTVGEFDFLVRTRQGVEHWEAAIKFYLGCGDGKSLADWYGPNTADRFDIKYERLVSRQLVLSQTEAGQRALREL
;
A
#
# COMPACT_ATOMS: atom_id res chain seq x y z
N MET A 1 -12.63 -7.84 23.60
CA MET A 1 -12.67 -7.80 22.12
C MET A 1 -11.82 -8.94 21.61
N GLN A 2 -12.39 -9.87 20.83
CA GLN A 2 -11.63 -11.02 20.34
C GLN A 2 -10.64 -10.57 19.25
N THR A 3 -9.51 -11.25 19.13
CA THR A 3 -8.45 -10.87 18.17
C THR A 3 -8.94 -10.91 16.72
N GLU A 4 -9.83 -11.84 16.38
CA GLU A 4 -10.42 -11.97 15.05
C GLU A 4 -11.29 -10.75 14.70
N ASP A 5 -12.13 -10.28 15.64
CA ASP A 5 -12.92 -9.05 15.46
C ASP A 5 -12.04 -7.82 15.20
N ARG A 6 -10.84 -7.78 15.80
CA ARG A 6 -9.91 -6.68 15.60
C ARG A 6 -9.34 -6.70 14.18
N LEU A 7 -8.85 -7.85 13.72
CA LEU A 7 -8.23 -7.97 12.40
C LEU A 7 -9.23 -7.70 11.27
N ALA A 8 -10.48 -8.16 11.43
CA ALA A 8 -11.55 -7.86 10.47
C ALA A 8 -11.77 -6.35 10.34
N ARG A 9 -11.88 -5.63 11.48
CA ARG A 9 -12.03 -4.17 11.47
C ARG A 9 -10.80 -3.45 10.90
N ASP A 10 -9.60 -3.96 11.17
CA ASP A 10 -8.37 -3.38 10.63
C ASP A 10 -8.37 -3.52 9.09
N LEU A 11 -8.77 -4.69 8.54
CA LEU A 11 -8.93 -4.87 7.10
C LEU A 11 -10.05 -4.01 6.51
N ASP A 12 -11.21 -3.95 7.16
CA ASP A 12 -12.33 -3.12 6.73
C ASP A 12 -11.91 -1.65 6.64
N TRP A 13 -11.15 -1.16 7.63
CA TRP A 13 -10.59 0.18 7.60
C TRP A 13 -9.63 0.39 6.43
N CYS A 14 -8.77 -0.59 6.12
CA CYS A 14 -7.85 -0.50 4.98
C CYS A 14 -8.61 -0.30 3.66
N LEU A 15 -9.70 -1.05 3.45
CA LEU A 15 -10.44 -1.09 2.18
C LEU A 15 -11.48 0.03 2.05
N ALA A 16 -12.09 0.45 3.17
CA ALA A 16 -13.16 1.43 3.19
C ALA A 16 -12.69 2.87 3.52
N SER A 17 -11.40 3.07 3.79
CA SER A 17 -10.88 4.41 4.06
C SER A 17 -11.12 5.36 2.88
N GLN A 18 -11.50 6.60 3.18
CA GLN A 18 -11.71 7.60 2.13
C GLN A 18 -10.37 7.94 1.49
N PRO A 19 -10.32 8.04 0.15
CA PRO A 19 -9.08 8.38 -0.53
C PRO A 19 -8.73 9.84 -0.26
N LEU A 20 -7.44 10.09 -0.02
CA LEU A 20 -6.95 11.41 0.32
C LEU A 20 -6.68 12.29 -0.91
N MET A 21 -6.16 11.71 -2.01
CA MET A 21 -5.56 12.45 -3.14
C MET A 21 -6.11 12.11 -4.53
N SER A 22 -7.13 11.25 -4.65
CA SER A 22 -7.92 11.08 -5.88
C SER A 22 -9.32 10.57 -5.54
N SER A 23 -10.34 11.11 -6.19
CA SER A 23 -11.73 10.67 -6.04
C SER A 23 -12.11 9.57 -7.04
N ASP A 24 -11.14 9.01 -7.78
CA ASP A 24 -11.45 7.95 -8.74
C ASP A 24 -12.09 6.77 -7.99
N ALA A 25 -13.26 6.35 -8.47
CA ALA A 25 -14.08 5.29 -7.87
C ALA A 25 -13.41 3.90 -7.89
N TRP A 26 -12.13 3.82 -8.25
CA TRP A 26 -11.32 2.61 -8.23
C TRP A 26 -11.42 1.89 -6.88
N CYS A 27 -11.16 2.59 -5.77
CA CYS A 27 -11.23 1.99 -4.44
C CYS A 27 -12.66 1.57 -4.07
N ALA A 28 -13.69 2.20 -4.65
CA ALA A 28 -15.09 1.86 -4.37
C ALA A 28 -15.49 0.47 -4.93
N GLY A 29 -14.67 -0.12 -5.81
CA GLY A 29 -14.85 -1.48 -6.33
C GLY A 29 -14.16 -2.58 -5.52
N LEU A 30 -13.38 -2.24 -4.47
CA LEU A 30 -12.66 -3.22 -3.66
C LEU A 30 -13.62 -3.93 -2.71
N ALA A 31 -14.22 -5.02 -3.17
CA ALA A 31 -15.14 -5.81 -2.36
C ALA A 31 -14.40 -6.60 -1.28
N LEU A 32 -15.02 -6.71 -0.10
CA LEU A 32 -14.65 -7.74 0.86
C LEU A 32 -14.93 -9.11 0.25
N PRO A 33 -14.00 -10.07 0.37
CA PRO A 33 -14.26 -11.41 -0.11
C PRO A 33 -15.42 -12.02 0.68
N GLY A 34 -16.38 -12.63 -0.02
CA GLY A 34 -17.56 -13.26 0.58
C GLY A 34 -17.26 -14.52 1.42
N ARG A 35 -15.98 -14.87 1.62
CA ARG A 35 -15.54 -16.00 2.44
C ARG A 35 -14.77 -15.50 3.66
N ALA A 36 -14.87 -16.23 4.77
CA ALA A 36 -14.08 -15.95 5.96
C ALA A 36 -12.57 -16.00 5.61
N LEU A 37 -11.86 -14.88 5.86
CA LEU A 37 -10.42 -14.81 5.69
C LEU A 37 -9.71 -15.11 7.01
N LYS A 38 -8.70 -15.97 6.93
CA LYS A 38 -7.74 -16.11 8.03
C LYS A 38 -6.73 -14.96 7.96
N LEU A 39 -6.97 -13.91 8.73
CA LEU A 39 -6.14 -12.71 8.71
C LEU A 39 -4.83 -12.88 9.50
N PRO A 40 -3.72 -12.28 9.03
CA PRO A 40 -2.42 -12.40 9.66
C PRO A 40 -2.35 -11.57 10.95
N ALA A 41 -2.45 -12.24 12.09
CA ALA A 41 -2.17 -11.59 13.37
C ALA A 41 -0.70 -11.10 13.45
N PRO A 42 -0.45 -9.93 14.06
CA PRO A 42 0.90 -9.54 14.41
C PRO A 42 1.47 -10.49 15.48
N PRO A 43 2.78 -10.82 15.44
CA PRO A 43 3.40 -11.74 16.39
C PRO A 43 3.34 -11.21 17.84
N HIS A 44 3.36 -9.88 18.01
CA HIS A 44 3.16 -9.21 19.29
C HIS A 44 2.06 -8.14 19.14
N PRO A 45 0.86 -8.33 19.72
CA PRO A 45 -0.32 -7.49 19.49
C PRO A 45 -0.18 -6.00 19.82
N HIS A 46 0.83 -5.65 20.61
CA HIS A 46 1.11 -4.27 21.06
C HIS A 46 2.45 -3.74 20.52
N HIS A 47 3.27 -4.59 19.90
CA HIS A 47 4.64 -4.25 19.47
C HIS A 47 4.90 -4.82 18.08
N PHE A 48 4.34 -4.17 17.06
CA PHE A 48 4.55 -4.55 15.67
C PHE A 48 4.73 -3.31 14.79
N ARG A 49 5.37 -3.49 13.63
CA ARG A 49 5.50 -2.42 12.64
C ARG A 49 4.19 -2.31 11.89
N LEU A 50 3.47 -1.21 12.11
CA LEU A 50 2.14 -1.00 11.55
C LEU A 50 2.11 -1.09 10.02
N GLY A 51 3.10 -0.52 9.33
CA GLY A 51 3.21 -0.63 7.86
C GLY A 51 3.29 -2.08 7.37
N GLN A 52 4.12 -2.91 8.00
CA GLN A 52 4.22 -4.33 7.63
C GLN A 52 2.92 -5.10 7.92
N HIS A 53 2.21 -4.73 8.99
CA HIS A 53 0.91 -5.35 9.27
C HIS A 53 -0.13 -4.95 8.22
N PHE A 54 -0.17 -3.68 7.84
CA PHE A 54 -1.02 -3.15 6.77
C PHE A 54 -0.77 -3.88 5.45
N GLU A 55 0.49 -4.00 5.02
CA GLU A 55 0.85 -4.75 3.81
C GLU A 55 0.42 -6.22 3.88
N ARG A 56 0.61 -6.89 5.02
CA ARG A 56 0.18 -8.29 5.20
C ARG A 56 -1.34 -8.46 5.13
N LEU A 57 -2.11 -7.51 5.66
CA LEU A 57 -3.57 -7.51 5.54
C LEU A 57 -3.98 -7.38 4.07
N LEU A 58 -3.39 -6.42 3.34
CA LEU A 58 -3.66 -6.23 1.92
C LEU A 58 -3.26 -7.44 1.08
N ALA A 59 -2.10 -8.05 1.33
CA ALA A 59 -1.66 -9.27 0.64
C ALA A 59 -2.64 -10.44 0.84
N THR A 60 -3.16 -10.58 2.07
CA THR A 60 -4.13 -11.64 2.41
C THR A 60 -5.48 -11.38 1.73
N TRP A 61 -5.91 -10.12 1.66
CA TRP A 61 -7.11 -9.73 0.95
C TRP A 61 -6.96 -9.93 -0.56
N LEU A 62 -5.87 -9.46 -1.19
CA LEU A 62 -5.58 -9.62 -2.61
C LEU A 62 -5.55 -11.11 -3.01
N SER A 63 -4.88 -11.95 -2.22
CA SER A 63 -4.84 -13.41 -2.45
C SER A 63 -6.21 -14.10 -2.39
N ALA A 64 -7.23 -13.43 -1.85
CA ALA A 64 -8.58 -13.95 -1.74
C ALA A 64 -9.62 -13.16 -2.53
N SER A 65 -9.20 -12.12 -3.24
CA SER A 65 -10.05 -11.28 -4.06
C SER A 65 -10.50 -12.07 -5.32
N PRO A 66 -11.77 -11.97 -5.73
CA PRO A 66 -12.25 -12.66 -6.92
C PRO A 66 -11.76 -12.02 -8.22
N ASP A 67 -11.49 -10.71 -8.21
CA ASP A 67 -11.18 -9.93 -9.41
C ASP A 67 -9.70 -9.52 -9.51
N HIS A 68 -8.90 -9.91 -8.50
CA HIS A 68 -7.48 -9.58 -8.41
C HIS A 68 -6.67 -10.83 -8.07
N GLU A 69 -5.56 -11.03 -8.76
CA GLU A 69 -4.58 -12.08 -8.45
C GLU A 69 -3.28 -11.38 -8.01
N LEU A 70 -2.83 -11.69 -6.79
CA LEU A 70 -1.52 -11.25 -6.31
C LEU A 70 -0.43 -12.07 -7.02
N ILE A 71 0.33 -11.43 -7.90
CA ILE A 71 1.47 -12.06 -8.59
C ILE A 71 2.67 -12.13 -7.65
N ALA A 72 3.03 -10.98 -7.06
CA ALA A 72 4.14 -10.84 -6.14
C ALA A 72 3.94 -9.60 -5.27
N ASN A 73 4.62 -9.56 -4.13
CA ASN A 73 4.71 -8.39 -3.26
C ASN A 73 6.13 -8.22 -2.74
N ASN A 74 6.50 -6.99 -2.40
CA ASN A 74 7.84 -6.61 -1.91
C ASN A 74 8.99 -7.02 -2.84
N VAL A 75 8.82 -6.82 -4.16
CA VAL A 75 9.84 -7.17 -5.16
C VAL A 75 10.87 -6.05 -5.29
N GLN A 76 12.09 -6.29 -4.85
CA GLN A 76 13.17 -5.30 -4.97
C GLN A 76 13.61 -5.13 -6.42
N VAL A 77 13.72 -3.87 -6.86
CA VAL A 77 14.23 -3.52 -8.18
C VAL A 77 15.69 -3.09 -8.06
N GLN A 78 16.56 -3.84 -8.73
CA GLN A 78 18.01 -3.64 -8.70
C GLN A 78 18.52 -3.01 -10.00
N ASP A 79 19.47 -2.08 -9.86
CA ASP A 79 20.30 -1.59 -10.95
C ASP A 79 21.77 -1.82 -10.60
N GLY A 80 22.33 -2.92 -11.11
CA GLY A 80 23.62 -3.44 -10.67
C GLY A 80 23.60 -3.84 -9.19
N ARG A 81 24.38 -3.14 -8.36
CA ARG A 81 24.46 -3.39 -6.90
C ARG A 81 23.55 -2.46 -6.08
N ARG A 82 22.74 -1.62 -6.73
CA ARG A 82 21.93 -0.60 -6.08
C ARG A 82 20.45 -0.95 -6.17
N THR A 83 19.77 -0.99 -5.04
CA THR A 83 18.30 -0.98 -5.02
C THR A 83 17.80 0.40 -5.45
N VAL A 84 17.05 0.46 -6.54
CA VAL A 84 16.47 1.70 -7.08
C VAL A 84 15.01 1.88 -6.71
N GLY A 85 14.34 0.80 -6.29
CA GLY A 85 12.97 0.82 -5.81
C GLY A 85 12.51 -0.57 -5.35
N GLU A 86 11.23 -0.66 -5.01
CA GLU A 86 10.54 -1.90 -4.66
C GLU A 86 9.14 -1.81 -5.27
N PHE A 87 8.63 -2.91 -5.81
CA PHE A 87 7.21 -3.03 -6.11
C PHE A 87 6.51 -3.58 -4.87
N ASP A 88 5.71 -2.76 -4.20
CA ASP A 88 4.97 -3.21 -3.00
C ASP A 88 4.03 -4.35 -3.37
N PHE A 89 3.23 -4.18 -4.44
CA PHE A 89 2.35 -5.20 -4.98
C PHE A 89 2.33 -5.19 -6.51
N LEU A 90 2.37 -6.39 -7.09
CA LEU A 90 2.09 -6.64 -8.50
C LEU A 90 0.81 -7.47 -8.58
N VAL A 91 -0.20 -6.90 -9.21
CA VAL A 91 -1.57 -7.43 -9.18
C VAL A 91 -2.05 -7.64 -10.60
N ARG A 92 -2.51 -8.84 -10.93
CA ARG A 92 -3.21 -9.09 -12.19
C ARG A 92 -4.69 -8.78 -12.02
N THR A 93 -5.21 -7.96 -12.91
CA THR A 93 -6.63 -7.59 -13.03
C THR A 93 -7.14 -7.97 -14.41
N ARG A 94 -8.43 -7.75 -14.67
CA ARG A 94 -9.01 -7.94 -16.02
C ARG A 94 -8.43 -7.00 -17.06
N GLN A 95 -7.80 -5.90 -16.64
CA GLN A 95 -7.26 -4.87 -17.52
C GLN A 95 -5.76 -5.05 -17.81
N GLY A 96 -5.08 -5.90 -17.03
CA GLY A 96 -3.66 -6.18 -17.20
C GLY A 96 -2.96 -6.42 -15.86
N VAL A 97 -1.64 -6.23 -15.85
CA VAL A 97 -0.85 -6.24 -14.62
C VAL A 97 -0.67 -4.81 -14.14
N GLU A 98 -1.03 -4.58 -12.89
CA GLU A 98 -0.92 -3.30 -12.20
C GLU A 98 0.17 -3.36 -11.14
N HIS A 99 0.87 -2.24 -10.98
CA HIS A 99 1.77 -2.01 -9.87
C HIS A 99 1.07 -1.11 -8.86
N TRP A 100 0.89 -1.60 -7.63
CA TRP A 100 0.31 -0.82 -6.55
C TRP A 100 1.38 -0.50 -5.51
N GLU A 101 1.40 0.75 -5.07
CA GLU A 101 2.16 1.23 -3.92
C GLU A 101 1.21 1.38 -2.73
N ALA A 102 1.62 0.93 -1.55
CA ALA A 102 0.76 0.91 -0.37
C ALA A 102 1.48 1.51 0.84
N ALA A 103 0.89 2.52 1.45
CA ALA A 103 1.46 3.13 2.65
C ALA A 103 0.38 3.58 3.63
N ILE A 104 0.62 3.29 4.92
CA ILE A 104 -0.09 3.91 6.03
C ILE A 104 0.81 4.98 6.67
N LYS A 105 0.30 6.21 6.80
CA LYS A 105 1.02 7.34 7.37
C LYS A 105 0.09 8.21 8.21
N PHE A 106 0.64 8.78 9.27
CA PHE A 106 -0.06 9.69 10.17
C PHE A 106 0.65 11.04 10.14
N TYR A 107 -0.14 12.09 9.98
CA TYR A 107 0.34 13.46 9.92
C TYR A 107 -0.46 14.34 10.88
N LEU A 108 0.20 15.31 11.48
CA LEU A 108 -0.38 16.40 12.23
C LEU A 108 -0.61 17.58 11.27
N GLY A 109 -1.85 18.06 11.20
CA GLY A 109 -2.20 19.27 10.46
C GLY A 109 -1.78 20.52 11.23
N CYS A 110 -0.86 21.28 10.67
CA CYS A 110 -0.35 22.55 11.18
C CYS A 110 -0.83 23.66 10.25
N GLY A 111 -1.80 24.47 10.67
CA GLY A 111 -2.38 25.54 9.85
C GLY A 111 -3.86 25.29 9.54
N ASP A 112 -4.33 25.71 8.36
CA ASP A 112 -5.71 25.50 7.92
C ASP A 112 -5.95 24.17 7.20
N GLY A 113 -4.88 23.39 6.99
CA GLY A 113 -4.91 22.03 6.46
C GLY A 113 -5.22 21.94 4.96
N LYS A 114 -5.22 23.06 4.25
CA LYS A 114 -5.55 23.10 2.81
C LYS A 114 -4.35 22.76 1.93
N SER A 115 -3.13 22.97 2.41
CA SER A 115 -1.92 22.63 1.67
C SER A 115 -1.36 21.28 2.10
N LEU A 116 -0.80 20.51 1.18
CA LEU A 116 -0.04 19.28 1.51
C LEU A 116 1.15 19.57 2.44
N ALA A 117 1.70 20.79 2.36
CA ALA A 117 2.81 21.24 3.19
C ALA A 117 2.43 21.48 4.67
N ASP A 118 1.12 21.52 4.98
CA ASP A 118 0.61 21.73 6.33
C ASP A 118 0.67 20.44 7.17
N TRP A 119 0.99 19.30 6.57
CA TRP A 119 0.87 17.98 7.20
C TRP A 119 2.24 17.41 7.56
N TYR A 120 2.54 17.35 8.86
CA TYR A 120 3.83 16.96 9.42
C TYR A 120 3.77 15.60 10.12
N GLY A 121 4.70 14.70 9.81
CA GLY A 121 4.88 13.45 10.52
C GLY A 121 5.53 13.65 11.90
N PRO A 122 5.84 12.55 12.61
CA PRO A 122 6.48 12.62 13.93
C PRO A 122 7.83 13.35 13.91
N ASN A 123 8.54 13.30 12.79
CA ASN A 123 9.69 14.15 12.50
C ASN A 123 9.24 15.27 11.55
N THR A 124 9.66 16.51 11.80
CA THR A 124 9.29 17.67 10.97
C THR A 124 9.80 17.57 9.53
N ALA A 125 10.82 16.75 9.26
CA ALA A 125 11.26 16.42 7.91
C ALA A 125 10.31 15.44 7.17
N ASP A 126 9.44 14.72 7.89
CA ASP A 126 8.45 13.81 7.31
C ASP A 126 7.18 14.56 6.91
N ARG A 127 7.27 15.47 5.95
CA ARG A 127 6.10 16.19 5.44
C ARG A 127 5.35 15.43 4.36
N PHE A 128 4.03 15.59 4.32
CA PHE A 128 3.19 14.88 3.37
C PHE A 128 3.48 15.28 1.92
N ASP A 129 3.65 16.56 1.63
CA ASP A 129 4.01 17.06 0.29
C ASP A 129 5.28 16.40 -0.27
N ILE A 130 6.34 16.31 0.53
CA ILE A 130 7.60 15.66 0.14
C ILE A 130 7.41 14.16 -0.12
N LYS A 131 6.63 13.47 0.73
CA LYS A 131 6.36 12.04 0.54
C LYS A 131 5.50 11.80 -0.70
N TYR A 132 4.52 12.66 -0.95
CA TYR A 132 3.64 12.59 -2.10
C TYR A 132 4.40 12.84 -3.41
N GLU A 133 5.24 13.88 -3.46
CA GLU A 133 6.09 14.15 -4.62
C GLU A 133 6.99 12.96 -4.93
N ARG A 134 7.61 12.35 -3.92
CA ARG A 134 8.43 11.15 -4.09
C ARG A 134 7.61 9.96 -4.62
N LEU A 135 6.38 9.76 -4.11
CA LEU A 135 5.50 8.69 -4.58
C LEU A 135 5.22 8.84 -6.08
N VAL A 136 4.77 10.03 -6.50
CA VAL A 136 4.39 10.30 -7.89
C VAL A 136 5.58 10.30 -8.84
N SER A 137 6.67 10.98 -8.46
CA SER A 137 7.83 11.18 -9.34
C SER A 137 8.81 10.01 -9.39
N ARG A 138 8.74 9.05 -8.45
CA ARG A 138 9.68 7.92 -8.37
C ARG A 138 9.02 6.57 -8.27
N GLN A 139 8.19 6.37 -7.26
CA GLN A 139 7.63 5.06 -6.94
C GLN A 139 6.63 4.59 -8.01
N LEU A 140 5.63 5.42 -8.34
CA LEU A 140 4.62 5.07 -9.33
C LEU A 140 5.18 4.91 -10.76
N VAL A 141 6.27 5.60 -11.08
CA VAL A 141 6.94 5.49 -12.38
C VAL A 141 7.98 4.37 -12.43
N LEU A 142 8.22 3.64 -11.33
CA LEU A 142 9.25 2.60 -11.25
C LEU A 142 9.07 1.53 -12.33
N SER A 143 7.82 1.12 -12.60
CA SER A 143 7.47 0.16 -13.64
C SER A 143 7.80 0.65 -15.04
N GLN A 144 8.00 1.96 -15.26
CA GLN A 144 8.35 2.54 -16.56
C GLN A 144 9.87 2.67 -16.75
N THR A 145 10.66 2.45 -15.70
CA THR A 145 12.12 2.47 -15.77
C THR A 145 12.66 1.18 -16.40
N GLU A 146 13.86 1.24 -16.99
CA GLU A 146 14.52 0.05 -17.54
C GLU A 146 14.75 -1.03 -16.47
N ALA A 147 15.18 -0.62 -15.27
CA ALA A 147 15.41 -1.54 -14.16
C ALA A 147 14.11 -2.19 -13.68
N GLY A 148 13.02 -1.42 -13.57
CA GLY A 148 11.70 -1.95 -13.23
C GLY A 148 11.20 -2.94 -14.28
N GLN A 149 11.32 -2.60 -15.56
CA GLN A 149 10.94 -3.49 -16.67
C GLN A 149 11.78 -4.77 -16.72
N ARG A 150 13.07 -4.71 -16.37
CA ARG A 150 13.90 -5.92 -16.20
C ARG A 150 13.36 -6.80 -15.07
N ALA A 151 13.14 -6.23 -13.89
CA ALA A 151 12.62 -6.96 -12.75
C ALA A 151 11.26 -7.63 -13.06
N LEU A 152 10.37 -6.95 -13.78
CA LEU A 152 9.08 -7.50 -14.20
C LEU A 152 9.19 -8.70 -15.17
N ARG A 153 10.26 -8.80 -15.97
CA ARG A 153 10.48 -9.93 -16.88
C ARG A 153 11.08 -11.16 -16.21
N GLU A 154 11.61 -11.01 -15.01
CA GLU A 154 12.25 -12.07 -14.23
C GLU A 154 11.28 -12.77 -13.26
N LEU A 155 10.04 -12.26 -13.16
CA LEU A 155 8.92 -12.83 -12.41
C LEU A 155 8.13 -13.82 -13.26
#